data_AF-A0A1L7WR32-F1
#
_entry.id   AF-A0A1L7WR32-F1
#
_cell.length_a   1.000
_cell.length_b   1.000
_cell.length_c   1.000
_cell.angle_alpha   90.00
_cell.angle_beta   90.00
_cell.angle_gamma   90.00
#
_symmetry.space_group_name_H-M   'P 1'
#
loop_
_entity.id
_entity.type
_entity.pdbx_description
1 polymer ?
#
loop_
_entity_poly.entity_id
_entity_poly.type
_entity_poly.pdbx_seq_one_letter_code
_entity_poly.pdbx_strand_id
1 'polypeptide(L)'
;MSETWDNMIMNEPPSAKWLVKPSIHLLTPNKIIGGTILIVKKLQAENNNSVYSAFDPSVELPGPPRASNCAIKARAKLDKNGLPLSGQNHLRREVDIHYKVNEHPKIATLFKVIEYSTCSLMVLEYFPDGDLQTVLAGKFGNEEFVKDAFSQVLEAVEFCHSQGVYRWFLLLTYPGLENTNSSYLDRDLKVANFLVNGSRIALADFGHATMKATSKKGGGTMYAMSPGIILAFLISGLAPWKRPCKEDKLYEGYRERGRFGQESKCSDEVKGILAKVLHEDPKKRPNIFQLKIRFDSCDTFVSETPATPDFFS
;
A
#
# COMPACT_ATOMS: atom_id res chain seq x y z
N MET A 1 13.97 -31.83 -25.11
CA MET A 1 14.16 -30.61 -25.91
C MET A 1 13.54 -29.48 -25.13
N SER A 2 14.41 -28.66 -24.53
CA SER A 2 14.06 -27.52 -23.70
C SER A 2 13.67 -26.34 -24.59
N GLU A 3 12.38 -26.03 -24.67
CA GLU A 3 11.94 -24.73 -25.16
C GLU A 3 12.06 -23.73 -24.00
N THR A 4 12.99 -22.81 -24.17
CA THR A 4 13.33 -21.75 -23.23
C THR A 4 12.21 -20.71 -23.21
N TRP A 5 11.90 -20.26 -21.99
CA TRP A 5 10.98 -19.16 -21.68
C TRP A 5 11.49 -17.78 -22.16
N ASP A 6 12.51 -17.75 -23.02
CA ASP A 6 13.18 -16.54 -23.48
C ASP A 6 12.48 -15.89 -24.70
N ASN A 7 11.52 -16.59 -25.34
CA ASN A 7 10.82 -16.08 -26.52
C ASN A 7 9.45 -15.44 -26.25
N MET A 8 9.08 -15.22 -24.99
CA MET A 8 7.93 -14.38 -24.64
C MET A 8 8.41 -12.96 -24.31
N ILE A 9 8.84 -12.24 -25.35
CA ILE A 9 8.65 -10.79 -25.43
C ILE A 9 7.12 -10.60 -25.49
N MET A 10 6.47 -10.69 -24.32
CA MET A 10 5.07 -10.39 -24.14
C MET A 10 4.90 -8.89 -24.35
N ASN A 11 4.29 -8.56 -25.49
CA ASN A 11 3.63 -7.32 -25.86
C ASN A 11 3.61 -6.23 -24.78
N GLU A 12 4.20 -5.08 -25.14
CA GLU A 12 4.22 -3.88 -24.32
C GLU A 12 2.81 -3.54 -23.79
N PRO A 13 2.63 -3.29 -22.48
CA PRO A 13 1.34 -2.89 -21.95
C PRO A 13 0.91 -1.52 -22.56
N PRO A 14 -0.28 -1.42 -23.16
CA PRO A 14 -0.69 -0.24 -23.89
C PRO A 14 -1.27 0.84 -22.96
N SER A 15 -0.41 1.64 -22.31
CA SER A 15 -0.61 3.10 -22.07
C SER A 15 0.29 3.74 -21.00
N ALA A 16 1.32 3.08 -20.46
CA ALA A 16 2.42 3.81 -19.80
C ALA A 16 3.41 4.31 -20.85
N LYS A 17 3.59 5.62 -20.99
CA LYS A 17 4.62 6.17 -21.88
C LYS A 17 6.01 5.90 -21.27
N TRP A 18 6.71 4.89 -21.80
CA TRP A 18 8.10 4.59 -21.46
C TRP A 18 9.03 5.54 -22.21
N LEU A 19 9.83 6.31 -21.48
CA LEU A 19 10.79 7.24 -22.08
C LEU A 19 12.22 6.79 -21.76
N VAL A 20 12.94 6.27 -22.75
CA VAL A 20 14.34 5.83 -22.58
C VAL A 20 15.30 7.00 -22.78
N LYS A 21 16.25 7.16 -21.85
CA LYS A 21 17.25 8.23 -21.82
C LYS A 21 18.65 7.68 -21.48
N PRO A 22 19.73 8.26 -22.04
CA PRO A 22 21.06 7.64 -22.00
C PRO A 22 21.74 7.65 -20.63
N SER A 23 21.63 8.71 -19.82
CA SER A 23 22.25 8.78 -18.49
C SER A 23 21.57 9.78 -17.54
N ILE A 24 21.56 9.49 -16.23
CA ILE A 24 21.25 10.47 -15.18
C ILE A 24 22.19 10.26 -14.00
N HIS A 25 23.10 11.22 -13.78
CA HIS A 25 24.19 11.03 -12.80
C HIS A 25 23.89 11.58 -11.40
N LEU A 26 22.74 12.25 -11.18
CA LEU A 26 22.27 12.61 -9.84
C LEU A 26 20.85 13.19 -9.94
N LEU A 27 19.96 12.82 -9.01
CA LEU A 27 18.67 13.50 -8.81
C LEU A 27 18.82 14.48 -7.65
N THR A 28 18.94 15.77 -7.98
CA THR A 28 19.08 16.88 -7.03
C THR A 28 17.99 17.92 -7.25
N PRO A 29 17.60 18.67 -6.20
CA PRO A 29 16.78 19.87 -6.37
C PRO A 29 17.29 20.79 -7.47
N ASN A 30 16.37 21.50 -8.13
CA ASN A 30 16.59 22.43 -9.25
C ASN A 30 17.10 21.80 -10.55
N LYS A 31 17.14 20.47 -10.65
CA LYS A 31 17.53 19.76 -11.87
C LYS A 31 16.32 19.46 -12.74
N ILE A 32 16.46 19.65 -14.05
CA ILE A 32 15.46 19.22 -15.04
C ILE A 32 15.76 17.78 -15.49
N ILE A 33 14.75 16.92 -15.42
CA ILE A 33 14.78 15.52 -15.87
C ILE A 33 13.70 15.28 -16.92
N GLY A 34 13.85 14.24 -17.74
CA GLY A 34 12.93 13.96 -18.84
C GLY A 34 12.83 15.04 -19.92
N GLY A 35 13.57 16.16 -19.80
CA GLY A 35 13.52 17.34 -20.67
C GLY A 35 12.63 18.46 -20.15
N THR A 36 11.65 18.18 -19.27
CA THR A 36 10.64 19.15 -18.84
C THR A 36 10.35 19.16 -17.34
N ILE A 37 10.76 18.14 -16.59
CA ILE A 37 10.35 17.94 -15.20
C ILE A 37 11.39 18.56 -14.26
N LEU A 38 11.00 19.56 -13.48
CA LEU A 38 11.86 20.20 -12.49
C LEU A 38 11.78 19.45 -11.15
N ILE A 39 12.90 18.94 -10.65
CA ILE A 39 12.98 18.40 -9.29
C ILE A 39 12.95 19.57 -8.30
N VAL A 40 12.01 19.53 -7.36
CA VAL A 40 11.80 20.62 -6.40
C VAL A 40 12.46 20.28 -5.07
N LYS A 41 12.11 19.13 -4.47
CA LYS A 41 12.60 18.75 -3.15
C LYS A 41 12.77 17.23 -3.05
N LYS A 42 13.77 16.77 -2.28
CA LYS A 42 13.87 15.36 -1.88
C LYS A 42 12.93 15.11 -0.70
N LEU A 43 12.00 14.17 -0.85
CA LEU A 43 11.01 13.81 0.18
C LEU A 43 11.51 12.63 1.02
N GLN A 44 12.10 11.62 0.37
CA GLN A 44 12.58 10.41 1.03
C GLN A 44 13.93 9.98 0.44
N ALA A 45 14.83 9.53 1.31
CA ALA A 45 16.13 9.03 0.95
C ALA A 45 16.31 7.60 1.48
N GLU A 46 16.15 6.62 0.62
CA GLU A 46 16.61 5.25 0.86
C GLU A 46 17.72 4.92 -0.14
N ASN A 47 18.65 4.03 0.26
CA ASN A 47 19.88 3.74 -0.48
C ASN A 47 19.68 3.58 -2.00
N ASN A 48 18.69 2.78 -2.41
CA ASN A 48 18.39 2.51 -3.82
C ASN A 48 17.01 3.04 -4.27
N ASN A 49 16.27 3.66 -3.35
CA ASN A 49 14.92 4.16 -3.58
C ASN A 49 14.80 5.56 -3.02
N SER A 50 14.61 6.56 -3.87
CA SER A 50 14.45 7.94 -3.41
C SER A 50 13.17 8.51 -3.97
N VAL A 51 12.48 9.31 -3.17
CA VAL A 51 11.25 9.99 -3.59
C VAL A 51 11.51 11.49 -3.58
N TYR A 52 11.06 12.17 -4.63
CA TYR A 52 11.21 13.61 -4.81
C TYR A 52 9.85 14.23 -5.13
N SER A 53 9.62 15.47 -4.70
CA SER A 53 8.56 16.30 -5.28
C SER A 53 9.12 17.00 -6.52
N ALA A 54 8.26 17.18 -7.52
CA ALA A 54 8.65 17.76 -8.79
C ALA A 54 7.50 18.54 -9.43
N PHE A 55 7.86 19.36 -10.41
CA PHE A 55 6.94 20.08 -11.27
C PHE A 55 7.10 19.59 -12.71
N ASP A 56 6.02 19.10 -13.30
CA ASP A 56 5.94 18.68 -14.71
C ASP A 56 4.87 19.51 -15.43
N PRO A 57 5.23 20.36 -16.41
CA PRO A 57 4.27 21.16 -17.15
C PRO A 57 3.19 20.36 -17.89
N SER A 58 3.42 19.07 -18.15
CA SER A 58 2.44 18.19 -18.80
C SER A 58 1.42 17.56 -17.84
N VAL A 59 1.59 17.77 -16.54
CA VAL A 59 0.69 17.24 -15.50
C VAL A 59 -0.24 18.37 -15.05
N GLU A 60 -1.53 18.20 -15.38
CA GLU A 60 -2.59 19.07 -14.90
C GLU A 60 -3.30 18.38 -13.73
N LEU A 61 -3.25 19.00 -12.55
CA LEU A 61 -3.99 18.56 -11.38
C LEU A 61 -5.05 19.60 -11.01
N PRO A 62 -6.23 19.18 -10.54
CA PRO A 62 -7.24 20.10 -10.03
C PRO A 62 -6.72 20.80 -8.77
N GLY A 63 -7.02 22.10 -8.65
CA GLY A 63 -6.67 22.92 -7.49
C GLY A 63 -5.77 24.12 -7.82
N PRO A 64 -5.34 24.88 -6.81
CA PRO A 64 -4.47 26.04 -7.01
C PRO A 64 -3.09 25.61 -7.52
N PRO A 65 -2.36 26.49 -8.23
CA PRO A 65 -0.97 26.23 -8.63
C PRO A 65 -0.12 25.90 -7.41
N ARG A 66 0.65 24.82 -7.51
CA ARG A 66 1.56 24.34 -6.46
C ARG A 66 2.99 24.32 -7.00
N ALA A 67 3.96 24.50 -6.11
CA ALA A 67 5.37 24.33 -6.44
C ALA A 67 5.69 22.90 -6.93
N SER A 68 4.89 21.90 -6.57
CA SER A 68 4.99 20.52 -7.06
C SER A 68 3.61 19.99 -7.46
N ASN A 69 3.54 19.34 -8.62
CA ASN A 69 2.33 18.68 -9.14
C ASN A 69 2.56 17.17 -9.41
N CYS A 70 3.79 16.67 -9.24
CA CYS A 70 4.08 15.25 -9.33
C CYS A 70 5.13 14.83 -8.29
N ALA A 71 5.13 13.54 -7.96
CA ALA A 71 6.16 12.88 -7.18
C ALA A 71 7.00 11.99 -8.11
N ILE A 72 8.30 11.94 -7.87
CA ILE A 72 9.24 11.10 -8.63
C ILE A 72 9.75 10.01 -7.70
N LYS A 73 9.33 8.76 -7.92
CA LYS A 73 9.90 7.59 -7.27
C LYS A 73 11.04 7.06 -8.13
N ALA A 74 12.26 7.26 -7.66
CA ALA A 74 13.48 6.86 -8.34
C ALA A 74 14.01 5.55 -7.76
N ARG A 75 14.30 4.60 -8.65
CA ARG A 75 14.85 3.28 -8.31
C ARG A 75 16.18 3.11 -9.02
N ALA A 76 17.27 2.96 -8.27
CA ALA A 76 18.60 2.74 -8.83
C ALA A 76 18.66 1.36 -9.52
N LYS A 77 19.38 1.27 -10.64
CA LYS A 77 19.70 0.00 -11.33
C LYS A 77 21.08 -0.52 -10.97
N LEU A 78 21.95 0.36 -10.48
CA LEU A 78 23.33 0.07 -10.12
C LEU A 78 23.55 0.33 -8.63
N ASP A 79 24.42 -0.45 -8.00
CA ASP A 79 24.88 -0.22 -6.64
C ASP A 79 25.94 0.90 -6.59
N LYS A 80 26.47 1.17 -5.39
CA LYS A 80 27.52 2.19 -5.17
C LYS A 80 28.82 1.93 -5.95
N ASN A 81 29.06 0.70 -6.39
CA ASN A 81 30.23 0.28 -7.15
C ASN A 81 29.94 0.21 -8.65
N GLY A 82 28.74 0.58 -9.10
CA GLY A 82 28.33 0.52 -10.50
C GLY A 82 27.89 -0.87 -10.96
N LEU A 83 27.70 -1.83 -10.04
CA LEU A 83 27.26 -3.19 -10.39
C LEU A 83 25.72 -3.26 -10.47
N PRO A 84 25.15 -4.03 -11.41
CA PRO A 84 23.71 -4.19 -11.52
C PRO A 84 23.09 -4.71 -10.21
N LEU A 85 22.09 -3.99 -9.71
CA LEU A 85 21.28 -4.43 -8.58
C LEU A 85 20.40 -5.60 -9.00
N SER A 86 20.39 -6.63 -8.16
CA SER A 86 19.43 -7.72 -8.29
C SER A 86 18.00 -7.20 -8.11
N GLY A 87 17.03 -7.81 -8.80
CA GLY A 87 15.62 -7.46 -8.60
C GLY A 87 15.04 -6.42 -9.56
N GLN A 88 15.67 -6.14 -10.71
CA GLN A 88 15.05 -5.31 -11.77
C GLN A 88 13.68 -5.84 -12.22
N ASN A 89 13.47 -7.16 -12.18
CA ASN A 89 12.18 -7.80 -12.42
C ASN A 89 11.08 -7.42 -11.40
N HIS A 90 11.46 -6.97 -10.20
CA HIS A 90 10.50 -6.47 -9.20
C HIS A 90 10.00 -5.09 -9.57
N LEU A 91 10.88 -4.22 -10.04
CA LEU A 91 10.51 -2.89 -10.50
C LEU A 91 9.55 -2.95 -11.69
N ARG A 92 9.88 -3.75 -12.71
CA ARG A 92 9.00 -3.85 -13.88
C ARG A 92 7.61 -4.34 -13.48
N ARG A 93 7.56 -5.34 -12.59
CA ARG A 93 6.31 -5.84 -12.01
C ARG A 93 5.55 -4.76 -11.23
N GLU A 94 6.23 -3.97 -10.40
CA GLU A 94 5.62 -2.85 -9.66
C GLU A 94 4.94 -1.88 -10.63
N VAL A 95 5.64 -1.48 -11.69
CA VAL A 95 5.10 -0.60 -12.73
C VAL A 95 3.90 -1.25 -13.43
N ASP A 96 4.03 -2.49 -13.90
CA ASP A 96 2.96 -3.17 -14.63
C ASP A 96 1.68 -3.32 -13.77
N ILE A 97 1.84 -3.58 -12.47
CA ILE A 97 0.71 -3.70 -11.54
C ILE A 97 0.08 -2.35 -11.26
N HIS A 98 0.88 -1.33 -10.93
CA HIS A 98 0.36 0.01 -10.64
C HIS A 98 -0.41 0.52 -11.88
N TYR A 99 0.18 0.34 -13.05
CA TYR A 99 -0.44 0.69 -14.31
C TYR A 99 -1.79 -0.02 -14.53
N LYS A 100 -1.89 -1.32 -14.21
CA LYS A 100 -3.15 -2.08 -14.31
C LYS A 100 -4.29 -1.50 -13.47
N VAL A 101 -3.97 -0.88 -12.33
CA VAL A 101 -4.97 -0.29 -11.42
C VAL A 101 -4.98 1.24 -11.43
N ASN A 102 -4.33 1.85 -12.43
CA ASN A 102 -4.10 3.29 -12.48
C ASN A 102 -5.40 4.12 -12.58
N GLU A 103 -6.42 3.55 -13.23
CA GLU A 103 -7.68 4.22 -13.53
C GLU A 103 -8.70 4.07 -12.38
N HIS A 104 -8.35 4.56 -11.19
CA HIS A 104 -9.27 4.57 -10.04
C HIS A 104 -9.02 5.73 -9.08
N PRO A 105 -10.06 6.42 -8.57
CA PRO A 105 -9.90 7.60 -7.73
C PRO A 105 -9.17 7.34 -6.41
N LYS A 106 -9.20 6.11 -5.89
CA LYS A 106 -8.48 5.72 -4.66
C LYS A 106 -7.10 5.09 -4.90
N ILE A 107 -6.59 5.20 -6.12
CA ILE A 107 -5.22 4.83 -6.49
C ILE A 107 -4.48 6.11 -6.92
N ALA A 108 -3.23 6.26 -6.50
CA ALA A 108 -2.40 7.37 -6.93
C ALA A 108 -2.08 7.21 -8.42
N THR A 109 -2.24 8.27 -9.22
CA THR A 109 -2.01 8.16 -10.67
C THR A 109 -0.52 7.99 -10.98
N LEU A 110 -0.17 6.99 -11.80
CA LEU A 110 1.10 6.86 -12.51
C LEU A 110 0.97 7.52 -13.88
N PHE A 111 1.62 8.68 -14.05
CA PHE A 111 1.57 9.44 -15.28
C PHE A 111 2.47 8.85 -16.37
N LYS A 112 3.70 8.46 -16.02
CA LYS A 112 4.70 7.91 -16.95
C LYS A 112 5.89 7.30 -16.22
N VAL A 113 6.68 6.52 -16.95
CA VAL A 113 7.95 5.96 -16.48
C VAL A 113 9.09 6.41 -17.38
N ILE A 114 10.14 6.95 -16.78
CA ILE A 114 11.34 7.39 -17.47
C ILE A 114 12.48 6.43 -17.12
N GLU A 115 13.00 5.77 -18.14
CA GLU A 115 14.06 4.79 -18.03
C GLU A 115 15.40 5.44 -18.38
N TYR A 116 16.32 5.42 -17.43
CA TYR A 116 17.72 5.75 -17.66
C TYR A 116 18.58 4.48 -17.61
N SER A 117 19.80 4.55 -18.13
CA SER A 117 20.78 3.45 -17.99
C SER A 117 21.08 3.12 -16.52
N THR A 118 21.07 4.12 -15.65
CA THR A 118 21.46 4.02 -14.23
C THR A 118 20.30 3.91 -13.25
N CYS A 119 19.08 4.28 -13.65
CA CYS A 119 17.89 4.22 -12.78
C CYS A 119 16.59 4.23 -13.58
N SER A 120 15.49 4.00 -12.90
CA SER A 120 14.13 4.15 -13.43
C SER A 120 13.34 5.11 -12.56
N LEU A 121 12.56 5.98 -13.20
CA LEU A 121 11.78 7.02 -12.53
C LEU A 121 10.30 6.81 -12.81
N MET A 122 9.50 6.63 -11.77
CA MET A 122 8.04 6.66 -11.87
C MET A 122 7.57 8.09 -11.57
N VAL A 123 6.86 8.70 -12.51
CA VAL A 123 6.23 10.02 -12.36
C VAL A 123 4.80 9.79 -11.88
N LEU A 124 4.56 10.12 -10.61
CA LEU A 124 3.35 9.84 -9.86
C LEU A 124 2.60 11.12 -9.51
N GLU A 125 1.33 11.00 -9.18
CA GLU A 125 0.54 12.06 -8.56
C GLU A 125 1.15 12.54 -7.25
N TYR A 126 1.18 13.86 -7.04
CA TYR A 126 1.68 14.45 -5.81
C TYR A 126 0.58 14.67 -4.79
N PHE A 127 0.80 14.17 -3.57
CA PHE A 127 -0.08 14.31 -2.43
C PHE A 127 0.58 15.27 -1.42
N PRO A 128 0.07 16.50 -1.24
CA PRO A 128 0.72 17.54 -0.45
C PRO A 128 0.66 17.27 1.05
N ASP A 129 -0.36 16.55 1.53
CA ASP A 129 -0.56 16.30 2.96
C ASP A 129 0.25 15.09 3.44
N GLY A 130 0.96 14.43 2.53
CA GLY A 130 1.86 13.32 2.84
C GLY A 130 1.11 11.99 3.02
N ASP A 131 1.71 11.11 3.82
CA ASP A 131 1.14 9.80 4.11
C ASP A 131 0.04 9.86 5.17
N LEU A 132 -0.90 8.92 5.08
CA LEU A 132 -2.06 8.84 5.97
C LEU A 132 -1.64 8.67 7.43
N GLN A 133 -0.55 7.97 7.73
CA GLN A 133 -0.05 7.78 9.09
C GLN A 133 0.35 9.13 9.72
N THR A 134 0.99 10.01 8.94
CA THR A 134 1.32 11.37 9.38
C THR A 134 0.06 12.21 9.60
N VAL A 135 -0.91 12.18 8.67
CA VAL A 135 -2.17 12.96 8.78
C VAL A 135 -3.06 12.49 9.94
N LEU A 136 -2.97 11.21 10.29
CA LEU A 136 -3.68 10.59 11.41
C LEU A 136 -3.19 11.06 12.78
N ALA A 137 -1.98 11.62 12.88
CA ALA A 137 -1.43 12.06 14.14
C ALA A 137 -2.35 13.12 14.79
N GLY A 138 -3.04 12.75 15.87
CA GLY A 138 -4.01 13.61 16.56
C GLY A 138 -5.48 13.45 16.12
N LYS A 139 -5.78 12.54 15.20
CA LYS A 139 -7.15 12.24 14.71
C LYS A 139 -7.64 10.83 15.04
N PHE A 140 -6.87 10.07 15.82
CA PHE A 140 -7.21 8.69 16.19
C PHE A 140 -8.57 8.64 16.91
N GLY A 141 -9.43 7.74 16.47
CA GLY A 141 -10.76 7.56 17.07
C GLY A 141 -11.76 8.68 16.76
N ASN A 142 -11.44 9.61 15.85
CA ASN A 142 -12.45 10.51 15.31
C ASN A 142 -13.40 9.71 14.39
N GLU A 143 -14.63 9.50 14.83
CA GLU A 143 -15.67 8.69 14.15
C GLU A 143 -15.81 9.03 12.66
N GLU A 144 -15.97 10.32 12.32
CA GLU A 144 -16.14 10.79 10.95
C GLU A 144 -14.90 10.49 10.10
N PHE A 145 -13.71 10.76 10.62
CA PHE A 145 -12.45 10.49 9.94
C PHE A 145 -12.20 8.99 9.77
N VAL A 146 -12.47 8.17 10.79
CA VAL A 146 -12.33 6.71 10.71
C VAL A 146 -13.25 6.15 9.62
N LYS A 147 -14.51 6.62 9.59
CA LYS A 147 -15.50 6.23 8.56
C LYS A 147 -15.00 6.57 7.17
N ASP A 148 -14.65 7.83 6.94
CA ASP A 148 -14.21 8.31 5.63
C ASP A 148 -12.90 7.61 5.20
N ALA A 149 -11.88 7.62 6.07
CA ALA A 149 -10.58 7.05 5.74
C ALA A 149 -10.65 5.54 5.46
N PHE A 150 -11.34 4.78 6.30
CA PHE A 150 -11.41 3.33 6.10
C PHE A 150 -12.28 2.96 4.90
N SER A 151 -13.36 3.70 4.62
CA SER A 151 -14.17 3.49 3.40
C SER A 151 -13.32 3.65 2.14
N GLN A 152 -12.49 4.69 2.07
CA GLN A 152 -11.60 4.92 0.94
C GLN A 152 -10.50 3.86 0.81
N VAL A 153 -9.98 3.35 1.94
CA VAL A 153 -9.06 2.22 1.97
C VAL A 153 -9.74 0.97 1.40
N LEU A 154 -10.95 0.66 1.85
CA LEU A 154 -11.71 -0.50 1.37
C LEU A 154 -12.03 -0.41 -0.12
N GLU A 155 -12.39 0.78 -0.63
CA GLU A 155 -12.61 1.03 -2.06
C GLU A 155 -11.35 0.77 -2.91
N ALA A 156 -10.20 1.29 -2.49
CA ALA A 156 -8.92 1.05 -3.19
C ALA A 156 -8.60 -0.45 -3.26
N VAL A 157 -8.78 -1.14 -2.14
CA VAL A 157 -8.47 -2.56 -1.98
C VAL A 157 -9.46 -3.41 -2.78
N GLU A 158 -10.75 -3.10 -2.73
CA GLU A 158 -11.80 -3.74 -3.53
C GLU A 158 -11.53 -3.63 -5.03
N PHE A 159 -11.14 -2.44 -5.51
CA PHE A 159 -10.77 -2.23 -6.90
C PHE A 159 -9.54 -3.04 -7.31
N CYS A 160 -8.48 -3.05 -6.50
CA CYS A 160 -7.30 -3.90 -6.77
C CYS A 160 -7.69 -5.37 -6.92
N HIS A 161 -8.62 -5.88 -6.11
CA HIS A 161 -9.06 -7.27 -6.19
C HIS A 161 -9.90 -7.55 -7.43
N SER A 162 -10.77 -6.62 -7.84
CA SER A 162 -11.55 -6.77 -9.07
C SER A 162 -10.64 -6.82 -10.30
N GLN A 163 -9.48 -6.14 -10.25
CA GLN A 163 -8.44 -6.15 -11.28
C GLN A 163 -7.45 -7.31 -11.19
N GLY A 164 -7.67 -8.29 -10.31
CA GLY A 164 -6.76 -9.42 -10.23
C GLY A 164 -5.46 -9.18 -9.47
N VAL A 165 -5.36 -8.07 -8.74
CA VAL A 165 -4.18 -7.69 -7.96
C VAL A 165 -4.40 -8.14 -6.51
N TYR A 166 -4.00 -9.37 -6.25
CA TYR A 166 -4.42 -10.12 -5.06
C TYR A 166 -3.36 -10.26 -3.96
N ARG A 167 -2.18 -9.66 -4.12
CA ARG A 167 -1.15 -9.67 -3.06
C ARG A 167 -1.69 -9.14 -1.72
N TRP A 168 -2.67 -8.25 -1.80
CA TRP A 168 -3.32 -7.59 -0.66
C TRP A 168 -4.52 -8.34 -0.11
N PHE A 169 -5.00 -9.35 -0.82
CA PHE A 169 -6.12 -10.16 -0.39
C PHE A 169 -6.33 -11.28 -1.40
N LEU A 170 -6.44 -12.51 -0.93
CA LEU A 170 -7.18 -13.49 -1.71
C LEU A 170 -8.34 -14.01 -0.88
N LEU A 171 -9.52 -13.78 -1.48
CA LEU A 171 -10.73 -14.55 -1.28
C LEU A 171 -10.40 -16.04 -1.38
N LEU A 172 -10.76 -16.80 -0.34
CA LEU A 172 -10.98 -18.25 -0.48
C LEU A 172 -12.38 -18.56 -1.04
N THR A 173 -13.03 -17.58 -1.67
CA THR A 173 -14.41 -17.65 -2.19
C THR A 173 -14.53 -17.24 -3.66
N TYR A 174 -13.47 -17.36 -4.47
CA TYR A 174 -13.64 -17.46 -5.91
C TYR A 174 -13.80 -18.95 -6.28
N PRO A 175 -14.93 -19.36 -6.89
CA PRO A 175 -15.11 -20.74 -7.35
C PRO A 175 -14.02 -21.09 -8.38
N GLY A 176 -13.30 -22.20 -8.15
CA GLY A 176 -12.23 -22.69 -9.04
C GLY A 176 -10.80 -22.69 -8.47
N LEU A 177 -10.57 -22.24 -7.23
CA LEU A 177 -9.23 -22.21 -6.59
C LEU A 177 -9.01 -23.29 -5.51
N GLU A 178 -9.74 -24.41 -5.61
CA GLU A 178 -9.98 -25.35 -4.51
C GLU A 178 -8.78 -26.26 -4.15
N ASN A 179 -7.68 -26.24 -4.93
CA ASN A 179 -6.60 -27.23 -4.84
C ASN A 179 -5.21 -26.68 -4.47
N THR A 180 -5.10 -25.45 -3.97
CA THR A 180 -3.79 -24.87 -3.62
C THR A 180 -3.61 -24.73 -2.11
N ASN A 181 -2.81 -25.62 -1.51
CA ASN A 181 -2.35 -25.60 -0.11
C ASN A 181 -1.42 -24.41 0.22
N SER A 182 -1.78 -23.19 -0.17
CA SER A 182 -0.97 -22.00 0.10
C SER A 182 -1.63 -21.13 1.15
N SER A 183 -0.87 -20.68 2.16
CA SER A 183 -1.32 -19.66 3.10
C SER A 183 -1.29 -18.29 2.42
N TYR A 184 -2.46 -17.72 2.18
CA TYR A 184 -2.66 -16.43 1.54
C TYR A 184 -2.76 -15.35 2.61
N LEU A 185 -1.68 -14.59 2.81
CA LEU A 185 -1.68 -13.41 3.66
C LEU A 185 -1.35 -12.18 2.82
N ASP A 186 -2.11 -11.12 3.06
CA ASP A 186 -1.76 -9.75 2.70
C ASP A 186 -0.35 -9.45 3.22
N ARG A 187 0.57 -9.20 2.30
CA ARG A 187 1.95 -8.84 2.64
C ARG A 187 2.14 -7.39 2.25
N ASP A 188 2.38 -6.57 3.28
CA ASP A 188 2.91 -5.19 3.20
C ASP A 188 1.93 -4.02 2.96
N LEU A 189 0.59 -4.18 3.02
CA LEU A 189 -0.34 -3.04 2.99
C LEU A 189 -0.37 -2.26 4.32
N LYS A 190 0.23 -1.08 4.39
CA LYS A 190 0.27 -0.28 5.63
C LYS A 190 -0.47 1.03 5.46
N VAL A 191 -0.84 1.64 6.59
CA VAL A 191 -1.41 3.00 6.62
C VAL A 191 -0.51 3.98 5.87
N ALA A 192 0.81 3.88 6.03
CA ALA A 192 1.80 4.70 5.33
C ALA A 192 1.84 4.50 3.80
N ASN A 193 1.23 3.44 3.25
CA ASN A 193 1.15 3.23 1.80
C ASN A 193 0.06 4.11 1.15
N PHE A 194 -0.82 4.71 1.97
CA PHE A 194 -1.87 5.62 1.52
C PHE A 194 -1.40 7.06 1.67
N LEU A 195 -1.66 7.88 0.65
CA LEU A 195 -1.33 9.31 0.63
C LEU A 195 -2.59 10.16 0.64
N VAL A 196 -2.47 11.40 1.13
CA VAL A 196 -3.60 12.30 1.42
C VAL A 196 -3.49 13.64 0.66
N ASN A 197 -4.61 14.08 0.10
CA ASN A 197 -4.78 15.40 -0.51
C ASN A 197 -6.20 15.90 -0.19
N GLY A 198 -6.32 16.73 0.85
CA GLY A 198 -7.61 17.13 1.42
C GLY A 198 -8.36 15.91 1.96
N SER A 199 -9.58 15.70 1.47
CA SER A 199 -10.41 14.53 1.81
C SER A 199 -10.06 13.28 1.01
N ARG A 200 -9.20 13.35 0.00
CA ARG A 200 -8.87 12.18 -0.84
C ARG A 200 -7.71 11.40 -0.24
N ILE A 201 -7.94 10.10 -0.03
CA ILE A 201 -6.96 9.10 0.38
C ILE A 201 -6.76 8.12 -0.79
N ALA A 202 -5.50 7.87 -1.16
CA ALA A 202 -5.19 6.99 -2.28
C ALA A 202 -4.01 6.05 -2.00
N LEU A 203 -4.09 4.81 -2.45
CA LEU A 203 -2.99 3.84 -2.38
C LEU A 203 -1.90 4.20 -3.39
N ALA A 204 -0.65 4.32 -2.92
CA ALA A 204 0.46 4.82 -3.72
C ALA A 204 1.68 3.88 -3.83
N ASP A 205 1.77 2.82 -3.02
CA ASP A 205 2.92 1.90 -3.04
C ASP A 205 2.55 0.48 -3.49
N PHE A 206 3.17 0.07 -4.61
CA PHE A 206 2.98 -1.22 -5.28
C PHE A 206 4.25 -2.10 -5.25
N GLY A 207 5.33 -1.67 -4.55
CA GLY A 207 6.64 -2.32 -4.61
C GLY A 207 6.68 -3.80 -4.20
N HIS A 208 5.70 -4.25 -3.42
CA HIS A 208 5.57 -5.64 -2.98
C HIS A 208 4.41 -6.39 -3.66
N ALA A 209 3.69 -5.76 -4.58
CA ALA A 209 2.52 -6.32 -5.25
C ALA A 209 2.88 -7.48 -6.21
N THR A 210 1.91 -8.37 -6.46
CA THR A 210 2.05 -9.50 -7.40
C THR A 210 0.72 -9.83 -8.07
N MET A 211 0.79 -10.35 -9.29
CA MET A 211 -0.34 -10.98 -9.99
C MET A 211 -0.31 -12.52 -9.89
N LYS A 212 0.73 -13.10 -9.28
CA LYS A 212 0.81 -14.55 -9.09
C LYS A 212 -0.03 -14.98 -7.89
N ALA A 213 -1.02 -15.84 -8.14
CA ALA A 213 -1.84 -16.44 -7.09
C ALA A 213 -1.00 -17.18 -6.03
N THR A 214 0.10 -17.84 -6.43
CA THR A 214 0.93 -18.65 -5.51
C THR A 214 2.37 -18.13 -5.40
N SER A 215 2.94 -18.08 -4.18
CA SER A 215 4.39 -18.04 -3.99
C SER A 215 4.85 -19.26 -3.18
N LYS A 216 5.64 -20.15 -3.79
CA LYS A 216 6.18 -21.38 -3.16
C LYS A 216 7.26 -21.15 -2.08
N LYS A 217 7.69 -19.91 -1.82
CA LYS A 217 8.70 -19.61 -0.79
C LYS A 217 8.06 -18.82 0.36
N GLY A 218 7.77 -19.54 1.45
CA GLY A 218 7.36 -19.00 2.74
C GLY A 218 8.53 -18.38 3.51
N GLY A 219 9.17 -17.35 2.94
CA GLY A 219 10.32 -16.66 3.52
C GLY A 219 10.25 -15.15 3.31
N GLY A 220 9.15 -14.52 3.74
CA GLY A 220 8.95 -13.06 3.67
C GLY A 220 8.43 -12.53 5.00
N THR A 221 8.90 -11.35 5.40
CA THR A 221 8.72 -10.68 6.69
C THR A 221 7.25 -10.50 7.12
N MET A 222 6.84 -11.25 8.16
CA MET A 222 6.16 -10.87 9.41
C MET A 222 5.23 -9.64 9.56
N TYR A 223 4.76 -8.98 8.49
CA TYR A 223 3.81 -7.86 8.53
C TYR A 223 2.55 -8.22 7.73
N ALA A 224 1.73 -9.10 8.31
CA ALA A 224 0.38 -9.34 7.82
C ALA A 224 -0.50 -8.15 8.18
N MET A 225 -0.58 -7.16 7.31
CA MET A 225 -1.34 -5.93 7.54
C MET A 225 -2.62 -6.04 6.73
N SER A 226 -3.62 -6.69 7.31
CA SER A 226 -4.97 -6.75 6.73
C SER A 226 -5.68 -5.40 6.93
N PRO A 227 -6.75 -5.11 6.17
CA PRO A 227 -7.65 -3.99 6.47
C PRO A 227 -8.08 -3.91 7.94
N GLY A 228 -8.13 -5.03 8.67
CA GLY A 228 -8.41 -5.03 10.12
C GLY A 228 -7.33 -4.34 10.96
N ILE A 229 -6.05 -4.49 10.61
CA ILE A 229 -4.96 -3.78 11.31
C ILE A 229 -5.03 -2.28 11.02
N ILE A 230 -5.37 -1.90 9.79
CA ILE A 230 -5.59 -0.50 9.42
C ILE A 230 -6.74 0.08 10.24
N LEU A 231 -7.88 -0.61 10.30
CA LEU A 231 -9.04 -0.18 11.10
C LEU A 231 -8.68 0.00 12.58
N ALA A 232 -7.99 -0.99 13.18
CA ALA A 232 -7.53 -0.90 14.57
C ALA A 232 -6.57 0.28 14.78
N PHE A 233 -5.69 0.58 13.81
CA PHE A 233 -4.78 1.71 13.87
C PHE A 233 -5.50 3.06 13.73
N LEU A 234 -6.48 3.18 12.83
CA LEU A 234 -7.30 4.39 12.66
C LEU A 234 -8.02 4.76 13.97
N ILE A 235 -8.51 3.75 14.70
CA ILE A 235 -9.25 3.95 15.95
C ILE A 235 -8.30 4.21 17.12
N SER A 236 -7.28 3.38 17.30
CA SER A 236 -6.50 3.36 18.55
C SER A 236 -5.18 4.11 18.49
N GLY A 237 -4.67 4.40 17.28
CA GLY A 237 -3.32 4.87 17.01
C GLY A 237 -2.23 3.81 17.15
N LEU A 238 -2.60 2.56 17.41
CA LEU A 238 -1.67 1.47 17.67
C LEU A 238 -2.03 0.26 16.80
N ALA A 239 -0.99 -0.41 16.30
CA ALA A 239 -1.18 -1.73 15.72
C ALA A 239 -1.44 -2.75 16.85
N PRO A 240 -2.35 -3.72 16.66
CA PRO A 240 -2.62 -4.78 17.64
C PRO A 240 -1.37 -5.57 18.09
N TRP A 241 -0.38 -5.71 17.22
CA TRP A 241 0.92 -6.35 17.47
C TRP A 241 1.97 -5.87 16.46
N LYS A 242 3.25 -6.15 16.72
CA LYS A 242 4.36 -5.82 15.80
C LYS A 242 4.54 -6.89 14.73
N ARG A 243 4.37 -8.16 15.10
CA ARG A 243 4.40 -9.33 14.20
C ARG A 243 3.35 -10.35 14.62
N PRO A 244 2.67 -11.03 13.67
CA PRO A 244 1.82 -12.15 13.97
C PRO A 244 2.67 -13.43 14.15
N CYS A 245 3.54 -13.47 15.17
CA CYS A 245 4.40 -14.61 15.46
C CYS A 245 4.44 -14.93 16.97
N LYS A 246 4.88 -16.14 17.32
CA LYS A 246 4.90 -16.60 18.73
C LYS A 246 5.81 -15.74 19.62
N GLU A 247 6.83 -15.13 19.03
CA GLU A 247 7.76 -14.25 19.74
C GLU A 247 7.16 -12.87 20.05
N ASP A 248 6.02 -12.52 19.46
CA ASP A 248 5.29 -11.29 19.79
C ASP A 248 4.23 -11.59 20.85
N LYS A 249 4.50 -11.15 22.09
CA LYS A 249 3.61 -11.36 23.24
C LYS A 249 2.19 -10.82 23.04
N LEU A 250 2.03 -9.74 22.25
CA LEU A 250 0.71 -9.18 21.97
C LEU A 250 -0.09 -10.10 21.05
N TYR A 251 0.58 -10.68 20.04
CA TYR A 251 -0.06 -11.64 19.14
C TYR A 251 -0.33 -12.98 19.82
N GLU A 252 0.60 -13.48 20.63
CA GLU A 252 0.39 -14.69 21.42
C GLU A 252 -0.81 -14.53 22.36
N GLY A 253 -0.88 -13.37 23.05
CA GLY A 253 -2.05 -13.02 23.86
C GLY A 253 -3.37 -12.97 23.08
N TYR A 254 -3.34 -12.43 21.86
CA TYR A 254 -4.50 -12.44 20.96
C TYR A 254 -4.90 -13.88 20.58
N ARG A 255 -3.95 -14.76 20.28
CA ARG A 255 -4.24 -16.16 19.95
C ARG A 255 -4.88 -16.93 21.10
N GLU A 256 -4.41 -16.70 22.32
CA GLU A 256 -4.92 -17.37 23.51
C GLU A 256 -6.29 -16.86 23.95
N ARG A 257 -6.48 -15.54 23.93
CA ARG A 257 -7.66 -14.90 24.54
C ARG A 257 -8.67 -14.36 23.53
N GLY A 258 -8.31 -14.33 22.25
CA GLY A 258 -9.08 -13.67 21.20
C GLY A 258 -9.13 -12.14 21.35
N ARG A 259 -8.26 -11.56 22.18
CA ARG A 259 -8.28 -10.14 22.54
C ARG A 259 -6.98 -9.42 22.21
N PHE A 260 -7.05 -8.25 21.56
CA PHE A 260 -5.91 -7.35 21.40
C PHE A 260 -6.00 -6.15 22.36
N GLY A 261 -4.85 -5.62 22.78
CA GLY A 261 -4.77 -4.71 23.95
C GLY A 261 -5.56 -3.40 23.83
N GLN A 262 -5.94 -3.00 22.62
CA GLN A 262 -6.61 -1.73 22.33
C GLN A 262 -8.12 -1.86 22.12
N GLU A 263 -8.70 -3.04 22.36
CA GLU A 263 -10.13 -3.28 22.21
C GLU A 263 -11.01 -2.34 23.04
N SER A 264 -10.51 -1.84 24.17
CA SER A 264 -11.24 -0.89 25.02
C SER A 264 -11.59 0.42 24.31
N LYS A 265 -10.89 0.78 23.23
CA LYS A 265 -11.16 1.96 22.40
C LYS A 265 -12.15 1.71 21.27
N CYS A 266 -12.49 0.45 20.99
CA CYS A 266 -13.36 0.06 19.88
C CYS A 266 -14.80 -0.12 20.37
N SER A 267 -15.78 0.20 19.51
CA SER A 267 -17.17 -0.24 19.69
C SER A 267 -17.29 -1.77 19.64
N ASP A 268 -18.39 -2.33 20.12
CA ASP A 268 -18.60 -3.78 20.12
C ASP A 268 -18.76 -4.33 18.69
N GLU A 269 -19.33 -3.52 17.79
CA GLU A 269 -19.43 -3.76 16.36
C GLU A 269 -18.04 -3.90 15.73
N VAL A 270 -17.14 -2.95 16.02
CA VAL A 270 -15.75 -3.00 15.54
C VAL A 270 -15.00 -4.19 16.11
N LYS A 271 -15.17 -4.51 17.40
CA LYS A 271 -14.58 -5.74 17.99
C LYS A 271 -15.03 -6.98 17.22
N GLY A 272 -16.31 -7.08 16.88
CA GLY A 272 -16.87 -8.16 16.07
C GLY A 272 -16.28 -8.23 14.66
N ILE A 273 -16.04 -7.09 14.02
CA ILE A 273 -15.34 -7.01 12.72
C ILE A 273 -13.90 -7.51 12.86
N LEU A 274 -13.15 -6.97 13.81
CA LEU A 274 -11.74 -7.26 14.01
C LEU A 274 -11.51 -8.73 14.37
N ALA A 275 -12.38 -9.32 15.21
CA ALA A 275 -12.34 -10.75 15.52
C ALA A 275 -12.46 -11.64 14.28
N LYS A 276 -13.28 -11.25 13.29
CA LYS A 276 -13.44 -12.00 12.04
C LYS A 276 -12.31 -11.75 11.03
N VAL A 277 -11.89 -10.49 10.87
CA VAL A 277 -10.85 -10.12 9.89
C VAL A 277 -9.46 -10.59 10.31
N LEU A 278 -9.19 -10.60 11.62
CA LEU A 278 -7.89 -11.00 12.17
C LEU A 278 -7.81 -12.49 12.54
N HIS A 279 -8.84 -13.27 12.23
CA HIS A 279 -8.90 -14.70 12.55
C HIS A 279 -7.67 -15.47 12.05
N GLU A 280 -7.10 -16.37 12.86
CA GLU A 280 -5.87 -17.12 12.50
C GLU A 280 -6.04 -17.91 11.20
N ASP A 281 -7.11 -18.69 11.09
CA ASP A 281 -7.50 -19.41 9.87
C ASP A 281 -7.95 -18.43 8.76
N PRO A 282 -7.22 -18.32 7.63
CA PRO A 282 -7.60 -17.47 6.51
C PRO A 282 -8.96 -17.85 5.89
N LYS A 283 -9.38 -19.12 5.97
CA LYS A 283 -10.68 -19.58 5.43
C LYS A 283 -11.87 -18.98 6.16
N LYS A 284 -11.68 -18.56 7.41
CA LYS A 284 -12.73 -17.97 8.25
C LYS A 284 -12.80 -16.45 8.14
N ARG A 285 -11.85 -15.82 7.44
CA ARG A 285 -11.84 -14.37 7.23
C ARG A 285 -12.88 -13.99 6.18
N PRO A 286 -13.60 -12.87 6.37
CA PRO A 286 -14.50 -12.36 5.35
C PRO A 286 -13.71 -11.93 4.11
N ASN A 287 -14.38 -11.95 2.95
CA ASN A 287 -13.86 -11.26 1.78
C ASN A 287 -14.03 -9.71 1.89
N ILE A 288 -13.44 -8.93 0.97
CA ILE A 288 -13.41 -7.46 1.08
C ILE A 288 -14.81 -6.87 1.00
N PHE A 289 -15.66 -7.45 0.16
CA PHE A 289 -17.05 -7.08 0.01
C PHE A 289 -17.85 -7.34 1.31
N GLN A 290 -17.66 -8.50 1.93
CA GLN A 290 -18.26 -8.84 3.23
C GLN A 290 -17.74 -7.95 4.36
N LEU A 291 -16.46 -7.56 4.33
CA LEU A 291 -15.90 -6.60 5.28
C LEU A 291 -16.53 -5.22 5.11
N LYS A 292 -16.63 -4.73 3.87
CA LYS A 292 -17.25 -3.46 3.55
C LYS A 292 -18.70 -3.38 4.04
N ILE A 293 -19.53 -4.38 3.74
CA ILE A 293 -20.91 -4.46 4.24
C ILE A 293 -20.95 -4.35 5.77
N ARG A 294 -20.10 -5.09 6.48
CA ARG A 294 -20.08 -5.05 7.96
C ARG A 294 -19.64 -3.69 8.48
N PHE A 295 -18.62 -3.10 7.86
CA PHE A 295 -18.11 -1.79 8.24
C PHE A 295 -19.15 -0.68 7.99
N ASP A 296 -19.80 -0.69 6.83
CA ASP A 296 -20.84 0.29 6.47
C ASP A 296 -22.08 0.20 7.36
N SER A 297 -22.31 -0.97 7.97
CA SER A 297 -23.39 -1.22 8.92
C SER A 297 -23.07 -0.80 10.36
N CYS A 298 -21.86 -0.30 10.64
CA CYS A 298 -21.49 0.18 11.97
C CYS A 298 -21.98 1.62 12.16
N ASP A 299 -22.72 1.85 13.25
CA ASP A 299 -23.16 3.18 13.64
C ASP A 299 -22.08 3.96 14.41
N THR A 300 -21.28 3.25 15.21
CA THR A 300 -20.16 3.80 15.99
C THR A 300 -18.91 2.93 15.82
N PHE A 301 -17.73 3.56 15.86
CA PHE A 301 -16.43 2.90 15.74
C PHE A 301 -15.65 2.91 17.05
N VAL A 302 -15.87 3.89 17.92
CA VAL A 302 -15.21 4.02 19.22
C VAL A 302 -16.14 3.68 20.38
N SER A 303 -15.56 3.30 21.51
CA SER A 303 -16.34 3.07 22.72
C SER A 303 -16.86 4.39 23.31
N GLU A 304 -18.12 4.41 23.75
CA GLU A 304 -18.73 5.57 24.43
C GLU A 304 -18.19 5.78 25.86
N THR A 305 -17.48 4.79 26.40
CA THR A 305 -16.94 4.85 27.76
C THR A 305 -15.60 5.60 27.74
N PRO A 306 -15.44 6.71 28.46
CA PRO A 306 -14.12 7.31 28.65
C PRO A 306 -13.20 6.22 29.20
N ALA A 307 -12.01 6.08 28.62
CA ALA A 307 -10.99 5.19 29.17
C ALA A 307 -10.85 5.51 30.66
N THR A 308 -11.32 4.60 31.52
CA THR A 308 -11.01 4.68 32.95
C THR A 308 -9.49 4.74 33.04
N PRO A 309 -8.89 5.75 33.70
CA PRO A 309 -7.46 5.73 33.93
C PRO A 309 -7.15 4.39 34.59
N ASP A 310 -6.24 3.62 34.01
CA ASP A 310 -5.78 2.36 34.58
C ASP A 310 -5.28 2.63 36.01
N PHE A 311 -6.13 2.35 37.00
CA PHE A 311 -5.79 2.38 38.42
C PHE A 311 -5.03 1.11 38.77
N PHE A 312 -3.89 0.86 38.12
CA PHE A 312 -2.91 -0.12 38.61
C PHE A 312 -1.50 0.39 38.32
N SER A 313 -0.97 1.06 39.35
CA SER A 313 0.45 1.11 39.71
C SER A 313 1.05 -0.28 39.83
#